data_AF-A0A9E3IHW8-F1
#
_entry.id   AF-A0A9E3IHW8-F1
#
_cell.length_a   1.000
_cell.length_b   1.000
_cell.length_c   1.000
_cell.angle_alpha   90.00
_cell.angle_beta   90.00
_cell.angle_gamma   90.00
#
_symmetry.space_group_name_H-M   'P 1'
#
loop_
_entity.id
_entity.type
_entity.pdbx_description
1 polymer ?
#
loop_
_entity_poly.entity_id
_entity_poly.type
_entity_poly.pdbx_seq_one_letter_code
_entity_poly.pdbx_strand_id
1 'polypeptide(L)'
;SVIVDIAAGRGPAGTDGNCPLTEAGRTVLRHGVTIVGETNLPALVAADSSSLYARNVLDFLKLVIDKEAAFHLDLQDDIVAACLMSHEGEVKRA
;
A
#
# COMPACT_ATOMS: atom_id res chain seq x y z
N SER A 1 27.57 -9.73 0.61
CA SER A 1 26.71 -8.53 0.47
C SER A 1 25.26 -8.94 0.38
N VAL A 2 24.32 -8.04 0.71
CA VAL A 2 22.88 -8.28 0.62
C VAL A 2 22.22 -7.09 -0.07
N ILE A 3 21.28 -7.37 -0.98
CA ILE A 3 20.39 -6.39 -1.60
C ILE A 3 18.97 -6.71 -1.15
N VAL A 4 18.23 -5.71 -0.69
CA VAL A 4 16.80 -5.82 -0.39
C VAL A 4 16.06 -4.92 -1.36
N ASP A 5 15.31 -5.53 -2.28
CA ASP A 5 14.58 -4.80 -3.31
C ASP A 5 13.14 -4.56 -2.88
N ILE A 6 12.88 -3.39 -2.28
CA ILE A 6 11.53 -2.99 -1.84
C ILE A 6 10.55 -2.74 -2.99
N ALA A 7 11.03 -2.73 -4.23
CA ALA A 7 10.20 -2.62 -5.43
C ALA A 7 9.95 -3.97 -6.12
N ALA A 8 10.35 -5.09 -5.50
CA ALA A 8 10.10 -6.43 -6.03
C ALA A 8 8.61 -6.64 -6.37
N GLY A 9 8.34 -7.07 -7.61
CA GLY A 9 7.00 -7.29 -8.13
C GLY A 9 6.21 -6.03 -8.46
N ARG A 10 6.81 -4.83 -8.37
CA ARG A 10 6.19 -3.54 -8.71
C ARG A 10 6.61 -3.02 -10.09
N GLY A 11 7.48 -3.73 -10.79
CA GLY A 11 7.85 -3.42 -12.17
C GLY A 11 6.71 -3.68 -13.17
N PRO A 12 6.86 -3.25 -14.43
CA PRO A 12 5.79 -3.31 -15.45
C PRO A 12 5.24 -4.71 -15.71
N ALA A 13 6.07 -5.76 -15.58
CA ALA A 13 5.64 -7.15 -15.78
C ALA A 13 5.09 -7.81 -14.50
N GLY A 14 5.03 -7.10 -13.36
CA GLY A 14 4.58 -7.63 -12.07
C GLY A 14 5.53 -8.65 -11.42
N THR A 15 6.66 -8.96 -12.05
CA THR A 15 7.70 -9.87 -11.55
C THR A 15 9.02 -9.17 -11.23
N ASP A 16 9.18 -7.95 -11.73
CA ASP A 16 10.45 -7.23 -11.73
C ASP A 16 10.53 -6.23 -10.57
N GLY A 17 11.74 -5.76 -10.27
CA GLY A 17 12.02 -4.73 -9.26
C GLY A 17 13.14 -3.80 -9.70
N ASN A 18 13.72 -3.06 -8.77
CA ASN A 18 14.83 -2.14 -9.06
C ASN A 18 16.13 -2.89 -9.41
N CYS A 19 16.33 -4.09 -8.90
CA CYS A 19 17.45 -4.95 -9.27
C CYS A 19 17.01 -5.89 -10.41
N PRO A 20 17.67 -5.88 -11.58
CA PRO A 20 17.32 -6.76 -12.70
C PRO A 20 17.40 -8.27 -12.40
N LEU A 21 18.08 -8.66 -11.32
CA LEU A 21 18.21 -10.05 -10.86
C LEU A 21 17.21 -10.42 -9.76
N THR A 22 16.32 -9.49 -9.37
CA THR A 22 15.25 -9.75 -8.40
C THR A 22 14.28 -10.81 -8.94
N GLU A 23 13.94 -11.78 -8.10
CA GLU A 23 12.80 -12.66 -8.32
C GLU A 23 11.72 -12.31 -7.28
N ALA A 24 10.59 -11.77 -7.72
CA ALA A 24 9.49 -11.40 -6.83
C ALA A 24 9.02 -12.59 -5.96
N GLY A 25 8.83 -12.32 -4.67
CA GLY A 25 8.46 -13.29 -3.65
C GLY A 25 9.58 -14.26 -3.24
N ARG A 26 10.84 -14.03 -3.67
CA ARG A 26 11.94 -14.96 -3.41
C ARG A 26 13.18 -14.26 -2.89
N THR A 27 13.96 -15.00 -2.11
CA THR A 27 15.34 -14.64 -1.78
C THR A 27 16.28 -15.54 -2.59
N VAL A 28 17.16 -14.93 -3.38
CA VAL A 28 18.05 -15.66 -4.31
C VAL A 28 19.51 -15.27 -4.10
N LEU A 29 20.42 -16.21 -4.34
CA LEU A 29 21.86 -15.94 -4.37
C LEU A 29 22.32 -15.80 -5.82
N ARG A 30 22.99 -14.69 -6.15
CA ARG A 30 23.59 -14.44 -7.47
C ARG A 30 24.96 -13.83 -7.29
N HIS A 31 25.97 -14.43 -7.92
CA HIS A 31 27.36 -13.92 -7.88
C HIS A 31 27.89 -13.65 -6.45
N GLY A 32 27.46 -14.46 -5.46
CA GLY A 32 27.84 -14.28 -4.06
C GLY A 32 27.09 -13.15 -3.31
N VAL A 33 26.07 -12.55 -3.94
CA VAL A 33 25.19 -11.55 -3.33
C VAL A 33 23.81 -12.15 -3.09
N THR A 34 23.30 -12.04 -1.87
CA THR A 34 21.92 -12.42 -1.53
C THR A 34 20.98 -11.28 -1.92
N ILE A 35 19.95 -11.57 -2.70
CA ILE A 35 18.96 -10.62 -3.20
C ILE A 35 17.60 -11.03 -2.62
N VAL A 36 17.00 -10.17 -1.81
CA VAL A 36 15.70 -10.37 -1.18
C VAL A 36 14.63 -9.63 -2.00
N GLY A 37 13.70 -10.38 -2.57
CA GLY A 37 12.59 -9.87 -3.38
C GLY A 37 11.21 -10.09 -2.75
N GLU A 38 11.09 -10.03 -1.43
CA GLU A 38 9.79 -10.15 -0.74
C GLU A 38 8.82 -9.04 -1.21
N THR A 39 7.59 -9.42 -1.57
CA THR A 39 6.61 -8.49 -2.16
C THR A 39 5.65 -7.92 -1.11
N ASN A 40 5.56 -8.53 0.07
CA ASN A 40 4.70 -8.09 1.16
C ASN A 40 5.46 -7.93 2.48
N LEU A 41 6.46 -7.03 2.49
CA LEU A 41 7.24 -6.69 3.68
C LEU A 41 6.37 -6.29 4.90
N PRO A 42 5.27 -5.52 4.77
CA PRO A 42 4.43 -5.18 5.92
C PRO A 42 3.82 -6.41 6.61
N ALA A 43 3.52 -7.48 5.86
CA ALA A 43 3.00 -8.73 6.44
C ALA A 43 4.03 -9.47 7.30
N LEU A 44 5.33 -9.23 7.11
CA LEU A 44 6.37 -9.80 7.97
C LEU A 44 6.42 -9.14 9.36
N VAL A 45 5.79 -7.97 9.51
CA VAL A 45 5.61 -7.23 10.77
C VAL A 45 4.12 -6.95 10.97
N ALA A 46 3.30 -8.00 10.85
CA ALA A 46 1.85 -7.89 10.76
C ALA A 46 1.19 -7.16 11.94
N ALA A 47 1.66 -7.37 13.17
CA ALA A 47 1.07 -6.74 14.36
C ALA A 47 1.18 -5.21 14.29
N ASP A 48 2.40 -4.70 14.09
CA ASP A 48 2.66 -3.26 14.00
C ASP A 48 2.01 -2.64 12.76
N SER A 49 2.13 -3.30 11.60
CA SER A 49 1.48 -2.85 10.36
C SER A 49 -0.03 -2.72 10.52
N SER A 50 -0.67 -3.69 11.20
CA SER A 50 -2.11 -3.66 11.46
C SER A 50 -2.49 -2.51 12.39
N SER A 51 -1.74 -2.28 13.47
CA SER A 51 -1.99 -1.18 14.40
C SER A 51 -1.84 0.20 13.72
N LEU A 52 -0.81 0.38 12.90
CA LEU A 52 -0.58 1.63 12.16
C LEU A 52 -1.66 1.87 11.09
N TYR A 53 -2.02 0.83 10.33
CA TYR A 53 -3.08 0.95 9.33
C TYR A 53 -4.44 1.24 9.98
N ALA A 54 -4.78 0.58 11.09
CA ALA A 54 -6.02 0.86 11.83
C ALA A 54 -6.08 2.30 12.34
N ARG A 55 -4.95 2.90 12.73
CA ARG A 55 -4.87 4.32 13.08
C ARG A 55 -5.18 5.21 11.88
N ASN A 56 -4.58 4.94 10.72
CA ASN A 56 -4.86 5.71 9.49
C ASN A 56 -6.35 5.64 9.11
N VAL A 57 -6.96 4.46 9.17
CA VAL A 57 -8.40 4.28 8.91
C VAL A 57 -9.22 5.07 9.92
N LEU A 58 -8.92 4.97 11.23
CA LEU A 58 -9.64 5.71 12.26
C LEU A 58 -9.54 7.22 12.06
N ASP A 59 -8.37 7.73 11.69
CA ASP A 59 -8.16 9.16 11.48
C ASP A 59 -8.89 9.65 10.22
N PHE A 60 -8.92 8.86 9.14
CA PHE A 60 -9.73 9.15 7.96
C PHE A 60 -11.24 9.12 8.26
N LEU A 61 -11.71 8.17 9.07
CA LEU A 61 -13.13 8.06 9.44
C LEU A 61 -13.65 9.32 10.15
N LYS A 62 -12.80 10.08 10.85
CA LYS A 62 -13.18 11.36 11.47
C LYS A 62 -13.58 12.43 10.46
N LEU A 63 -13.18 12.30 9.20
CA LEU A 63 -13.56 13.21 8.11
C LEU A 63 -14.91 12.85 7.50
N VAL A 64 -15.36 11.59 7.64
CA VAL A 64 -16.58 11.07 6.98
C VAL A 64 -17.66 10.59 7.94
N ILE A 65 -17.44 10.73 9.25
CA ILE A 65 -18.40 10.45 10.30
C ILE A 65 -18.58 11.72 11.13
N ASP A 66 -19.83 12.16 11.28
CA ASP A 66 -20.17 13.33 12.08
C ASP A 66 -20.22 13.03 13.59
N LYS A 67 -20.57 14.05 14.39
CA LYS A 67 -20.60 13.92 15.86
C LYS A 67 -21.74 13.03 16.35
N GLU A 68 -22.76 12.85 15.53
CA GLU A 68 -23.93 12.02 15.74
C GLU A 68 -23.68 10.57 15.28
N ALA A 69 -22.44 10.25 14.88
CA ALA A 69 -22.01 8.96 14.34
C ALA A 69 -22.72 8.55 13.03
N ALA A 70 -23.25 9.53 12.28
CA ALA A 70 -23.79 9.31 10.96
C ALA A 70 -22.70 9.48 9.89
N PHE A 71 -22.84 8.72 8.81
CA PHE A 71 -21.97 8.84 7.65
C PHE A 71 -22.29 10.13 6.90
N HIS A 72 -21.29 10.99 6.76
CA HIS A 72 -21.39 12.27 6.08
C HIS A 72 -20.22 12.40 5.11
N LEU A 73 -20.51 12.37 3.80
CA LEU A 73 -19.48 12.51 2.77
C LEU A 73 -19.36 13.98 2.35
N ASP A 74 -18.40 14.70 2.94
CA ASP A 74 -18.08 16.06 2.52
C ASP A 74 -17.19 16.04 1.27
N LEU A 75 -17.79 16.36 0.11
CA LEU A 75 -17.07 16.42 -1.17
C LEU A 75 -16.19 17.68 -1.32
N GLN A 76 -16.28 18.64 -0.39
CA GLN A 76 -15.45 19.84 -0.37
C GLN A 76 -14.18 19.65 0.48
N ASP A 77 -14.11 18.61 1.30
CA ASP A 77 -12.88 18.24 2.01
C ASP A 77 -11.86 17.66 1.00
N ASP A 78 -10.69 18.29 0.90
CA ASP A 78 -9.66 17.93 -0.08
C ASP A 78 -9.18 16.48 0.07
N ILE A 79 -9.15 15.94 1.28
CA ILE A 79 -8.68 14.57 1.56
C ILE A 79 -9.75 13.58 1.14
N VAL A 80 -11.00 13.82 1.52
CA VAL A 80 -12.15 12.99 1.10
C VAL A 80 -12.27 12.99 -0.41
N ALA A 81 -12.23 14.17 -1.03
CA ALA A 81 -12.29 14.32 -2.47
C ALA A 81 -11.12 13.58 -3.15
N ALA A 82 -9.89 13.66 -2.63
CA ALA A 82 -8.72 12.98 -3.16
C ALA A 82 -8.81 11.44 -3.10
N CYS A 83 -9.39 10.90 -2.03
CA CYS A 83 -9.51 9.46 -1.81
C CYS A 83 -10.73 8.81 -2.50
N LEU A 84 -11.71 9.60 -2.95
CA LEU A 84 -12.93 9.10 -3.56
C LEU A 84 -12.69 8.57 -4.99
N MET A 85 -12.74 7.24 -5.16
CA MET A 85 -12.57 6.59 -6.47
C MET A 85 -13.88 6.51 -7.26
N SER A 86 -15.01 6.28 -6.60
CA SER A 86 -16.34 6.18 -7.21
C SER A 86 -17.44 6.63 -6.26
N HIS A 87 -18.51 7.22 -6.79
CA HIS A 87 -19.68 7.63 -6.02
C HIS A 87 -20.93 7.57 -6.92
N GLU A 88 -22.05 7.04 -6.40
CA GLU A 88 -23.33 6.96 -7.11
C GLU A 88 -23.26 6.25 -8.48
N GLY A 89 -22.43 5.21 -8.59
CA GLY A 89 -22.26 4.44 -9.83
C GLY A 89 -21.33 5.10 -10.85
N GLU A 90 -20.76 6.27 -10.54
CA GLU A 90 -19.80 6.96 -11.39
C GLU A 90 -18.37 6.81 -10.86
N VAL A 91 -17.43 6.54 -11.77
CA VAL A 91 -15.99 6.60 -11.48
C VAL A 91 -15.56 8.06 -11.47
N LYS A 92 -14.92 8.49 -10.37
CA LYS A 92 -14.43 9.87 -10.18
C LYS A 92 -12.94 10.02 -10.50
N ARG A 93 -12.16 8.93 -10.37
CA ARG A 93 -10.74 8.85 -10.75
C ARG A 93 -10.45 7.55 -11.49
N ALA A 94 -9.73 7.65 -12.60
CA ALA A 94 -9.23 6.54 -13.41
C ALA A 94 -7.69 6.58 -13.47
#